data_AF-A0A973JE99-F1
#
_entry.id   AF-A0A973JE99-F1
#
_cell.length_a   1.000
_cell.length_b   1.000
_cell.length_c   1.000
_cell.angle_alpha   90.00
_cell.angle_beta   90.00
_cell.angle_gamma   90.00
#
_symmetry.space_group_name_H-M   'P 1'
#
loop_
_entity.id
_entity.type
_entity.pdbx_description
1 polymer ?
#
loop_
_entity_poly.entity_id
_entity_poly.type
_entity_poly.pdbx_seq_one_letter_code
_entity_poly.pdbx_strand_id
1 'polypeptide(L)'
;KDGTVFPVEASTSMFDLGGRKVICVVIRDITDRKAAEEALEKRERELEAKTLELEDLNAALRVLLKQREEDKNELEQKVLSNVKTLILPHIEKLRNHADMKGLSYVNVLESNLKDIISPFAQKLSVKYLNFTNREVQIANLIKEEKTTKEIAALLNVSESAVNVYRYHIRRKLNLTKKHNLRASISTLV
;
A
#
# COMPACT_ATOMS: atom_id res chain seq x y z
N LYS A 1 -7.93 -39.32 -58.10
CA LYS A 1 -7.43 -38.21 -57.25
C LYS A 1 -8.57 -37.75 -56.38
N ASP A 2 -8.29 -37.65 -55.10
CA ASP A 2 -9.17 -37.53 -53.94
C ASP A 2 -9.57 -36.07 -53.64
N GLY A 3 -9.05 -35.10 -54.42
CA GLY A 3 -9.53 -33.72 -54.46
C GLY A 3 -9.08 -32.85 -53.28
N THR A 4 -8.33 -33.41 -52.33
CA THR A 4 -7.85 -32.71 -51.14
C THR A 4 -6.92 -31.56 -51.50
N VAL A 5 -7.23 -30.36 -51.01
CA VAL A 5 -6.44 -29.14 -51.20
C VAL A 5 -5.61 -28.92 -49.93
N PHE A 6 -4.33 -28.62 -50.10
CA PHE A 6 -3.40 -28.36 -49.01
C PHE A 6 -2.49 -27.16 -49.36
N PRO A 7 -2.03 -26.40 -48.36
CA PRO A 7 -1.16 -25.28 -48.61
C PRO A 7 0.20 -25.76 -49.13
N VAL A 8 0.68 -25.11 -50.19
CA VAL A 8 1.98 -25.41 -50.80
C VAL A 8 2.82 -24.15 -50.94
N GLU A 9 4.12 -24.31 -50.78
CA GLU A 9 5.13 -23.34 -51.19
C GLU A 9 5.75 -23.83 -52.50
N ALA A 10 5.68 -23.01 -53.54
CA ALA A 10 6.21 -23.35 -54.85
C ALA A 10 7.33 -22.40 -55.26
N SER A 11 8.51 -22.95 -55.54
CA SER A 11 9.64 -22.22 -56.11
C SER A 11 9.77 -22.56 -57.57
N THR A 12 9.71 -21.53 -58.43
CA THR A 12 9.77 -21.71 -59.88
C THR A 12 11.05 -21.10 -60.41
N SER A 13 11.80 -21.86 -61.19
CA SER A 13 13.00 -21.39 -61.90
C SER A 13 12.94 -21.81 -63.36
N MET A 14 13.46 -20.95 -64.24
CA MET A 14 13.52 -21.21 -65.67
C MET A 14 14.98 -21.41 -66.08
N PHE A 15 15.26 -22.46 -66.85
CA PHE A 15 16.59 -22.75 -67.36
C PHE A 15 16.55 -23.33 -68.77
N ASP A 16 17.69 -23.28 -69.45
CA ASP A 16 17.85 -23.83 -70.80
C ASP A 16 18.34 -25.28 -70.71
N LEU A 17 17.62 -26.19 -71.35
CA LEU A 17 17.99 -27.60 -71.46
C LEU A 17 18.14 -27.96 -72.94
N GLY A 18 19.35 -27.86 -73.46
CA GLY A 18 19.66 -28.21 -74.86
C GLY A 18 19.02 -27.29 -75.91
N GLY A 19 18.97 -25.98 -75.64
CA GLY A 19 18.37 -24.95 -76.52
C GLY A 19 16.87 -24.76 -76.31
N ARG A 20 16.25 -25.43 -75.33
CA ARG A 20 14.83 -25.28 -74.98
C ARG A 20 14.69 -24.71 -73.59
N LYS A 21 13.91 -23.63 -73.46
CA LYS A 21 13.54 -23.10 -72.15
C LYS A 21 12.56 -24.04 -71.46
N VAL A 22 12.95 -24.51 -70.27
CA VAL A 22 12.12 -25.32 -69.39
C VAL A 22 11.86 -24.58 -68.09
N ILE A 23 10.68 -24.81 -67.51
CA ILE A 23 10.31 -24.30 -66.20
C ILE A 23 10.37 -25.49 -65.23
N CYS A 24 11.16 -25.36 -64.17
CA CYS A 24 11.11 -26.27 -63.04
C CYS A 24 10.31 -25.62 -61.92
N VAL A 25 9.35 -26.37 -61.40
CA VAL A 25 8.58 -25.98 -60.22
C VAL A 25 8.88 -27.00 -59.13
N VAL A 26 9.42 -26.54 -58.01
CA VAL A 26 9.55 -27.34 -56.80
C VAL A 26 8.37 -26.98 -55.90
N ILE A 27 7.50 -27.96 -55.63
CA ILE A 27 6.33 -27.80 -54.76
C ILE A 27 6.63 -28.50 -53.43
N ARG A 28 6.51 -27.76 -52.33
CA ARG A 28 6.63 -28.28 -50.97
C ARG A 28 5.29 -28.15 -50.27
N ASP A 29 4.78 -29.25 -49.74
CA ASP A 29 3.65 -29.24 -48.82
C ASP A 29 4.06 -28.54 -47.52
N ILE A 30 3.27 -27.56 -47.08
CA ILE A 30 3.52 -26.78 -45.87
C ILE A 30 2.37 -26.90 -44.86
N THR A 31 1.53 -27.93 -44.97
CA THR A 31 0.38 -28.16 -44.08
C THR A 31 0.79 -28.14 -42.60
N ASP A 32 1.79 -28.95 -42.24
CA ASP A 32 2.27 -29.04 -40.84
C ASP A 32 2.83 -27.71 -40.34
N ARG A 33 3.55 -26.97 -41.22
CA ARG A 33 4.10 -25.66 -40.88
C ARG A 33 2.98 -24.65 -40.62
N LYS A 34 1.98 -24.59 -41.49
CA LYS A 34 0.84 -23.67 -41.34
C LYS A 34 0.01 -23.98 -40.10
N ALA A 35 -0.23 -25.26 -39.82
CA ALA A 35 -0.91 -25.68 -38.60
C ALA A 35 -0.13 -25.30 -37.33
N ALA A 36 1.20 -25.43 -37.36
CA ALA A 36 2.06 -25.01 -36.25
C ALA A 36 2.08 -23.48 -36.07
N GLU A 37 2.14 -22.70 -37.16
CA GLU A 37 2.04 -21.23 -37.15
C GLU A 37 0.71 -20.77 -36.52
N GLU A 38 -0.42 -21.31 -36.97
CA GLU A 38 -1.74 -20.96 -36.43
C GLU A 38 -1.89 -21.35 -34.94
N ALA A 39 -1.37 -22.52 -34.56
CA ALA A 39 -1.39 -22.95 -33.16
C ALA A 39 -0.53 -22.04 -32.26
N LEU A 40 0.60 -21.55 -32.78
CA LEU A 40 1.46 -20.60 -32.08
C LEU A 40 0.77 -19.24 -31.93
N GLU A 41 0.22 -18.68 -33.00
CA GLU A 41 -0.52 -17.41 -32.96
C GLU A 41 -1.73 -17.47 -32.03
N LYS A 42 -2.40 -18.61 -31.95
CA LYS A 42 -3.51 -18.80 -31.00
C LYS A 42 -3.02 -18.77 -29.56
N ARG A 43 -1.93 -19.48 -29.26
CA ARG A 43 -1.33 -19.49 -27.91
C ARG A 43 -0.80 -18.13 -27.50
N GLU A 44 -0.19 -17.39 -28.43
CA GLU A 44 0.30 -16.04 -28.17
C GLU A 44 -0.84 -15.10 -27.77
N ARG A 45 -1.95 -15.10 -28.53
CA ARG A 45 -3.16 -14.35 -28.17
C ARG A 45 -3.76 -14.77 -26.83
N GLU A 46 -3.79 -16.06 -26.52
CA GLU A 46 -4.26 -16.56 -25.22
C GLU A 46 -3.36 -16.10 -24.07
N LEU A 47 -2.03 -16.09 -24.27
CA LEU A 47 -1.07 -15.61 -23.29
C LEU A 47 -1.18 -14.11 -23.06
N GLU A 48 -1.33 -13.32 -24.12
CA GLU A 48 -1.56 -11.87 -24.02
C GLU A 48 -2.83 -11.56 -23.22
N ALA A 49 -3.94 -12.23 -23.54
CA ALA A 49 -5.20 -12.07 -22.82
C ALA A 49 -5.07 -12.42 -21.33
N LYS A 50 -4.40 -13.54 -21.01
CA LYS A 50 -4.13 -13.95 -19.62
C LYS A 50 -3.22 -12.98 -18.89
N THR A 51 -2.24 -12.41 -19.59
CA THR A 51 -1.32 -11.44 -18.98
C THR A 51 -2.07 -10.17 -18.57
N LEU A 52 -2.94 -9.66 -19.44
CA LEU A 52 -3.80 -8.52 -19.13
C LEU A 52 -4.73 -8.80 -17.95
N GLU A 53 -5.38 -9.97 -17.93
CA GLU A 53 -6.25 -10.40 -16.83
C GLU A 53 -5.48 -10.49 -15.48
N LEU A 54 -4.25 -11.00 -15.51
CA LEU A 54 -3.40 -11.07 -14.32
C LEU A 54 -2.96 -9.68 -13.85
N GLU A 55 -2.71 -8.74 -14.75
CA GLU A 55 -2.40 -7.35 -14.39
C GLU A 55 -3.58 -6.68 -13.69
N ASP A 56 -4.80 -6.85 -14.21
CA ASP A 56 -6.02 -6.33 -13.61
C ASP A 56 -6.29 -6.94 -12.23
N LEU A 57 -6.13 -8.26 -12.11
CA LEU A 57 -6.29 -8.95 -10.83
C LEU A 57 -5.26 -8.49 -9.79
N ASN A 58 -4.00 -8.34 -10.21
CA ASN A 58 -2.94 -7.83 -9.34
C ASN A 58 -3.20 -6.39 -8.89
N ALA A 59 -3.73 -5.53 -9.78
CA ALA A 59 -4.13 -4.17 -9.44
C ALA A 59 -5.27 -4.18 -8.39
N ALA A 60 -6.30 -5.00 -8.61
CA ALA A 60 -7.41 -5.16 -7.66
C ALA A 60 -6.93 -5.66 -6.29
N LEU A 61 -6.05 -6.67 -6.27
CA LEU A 61 -5.46 -7.21 -5.04
C LEU A 61 -4.67 -6.15 -4.26
N ARG A 62 -3.87 -5.31 -4.95
CA ARG A 62 -3.13 -4.22 -4.30
C ARG A 62 -4.07 -3.20 -3.65
N VAL A 63 -5.16 -2.84 -4.31
CA VAL A 63 -6.18 -1.92 -3.76
C VAL A 63 -6.84 -2.54 -2.53
N LEU A 64 -7.26 -3.81 -2.61
CA LEU A 64 -7.89 -4.52 -1.49
C LEU A 64 -6.95 -4.66 -0.29
N LEU A 65 -5.67 -4.96 -0.51
CA LEU A 65 -4.67 -5.03 0.56
C LEU A 65 -4.48 -3.68 1.25
N LYS A 66 -4.45 -2.60 0.47
CA LYS A 66 -4.36 -1.24 1.02
C LYS A 66 -5.60 -0.90 1.87
N GLN A 67 -6.79 -1.15 1.34
CA GLN A 67 -8.04 -0.92 2.07
C GLN A 67 -8.09 -1.73 3.38
N ARG A 68 -7.69 -3.01 3.33
CA ARG A 68 -7.65 -3.88 4.51
C ARG A 68 -6.75 -3.33 5.61
N GLU A 69 -5.58 -2.78 5.24
CA GLU A 69 -4.66 -2.19 6.21
C GLU A 69 -5.22 -0.87 6.77
N GLU A 70 -5.90 -0.07 5.95
CA GLU A 70 -6.59 1.15 6.39
C GLU A 70 -7.73 0.84 7.38
N ASP A 71 -8.62 -0.10 7.05
CA ASP A 71 -9.72 -0.54 7.90
C ASP A 71 -9.21 -1.10 9.24
N LYS A 72 -8.13 -1.90 9.18
CA LYS A 72 -7.48 -2.42 10.38
C LYS A 72 -6.96 -1.28 11.26
N ASN A 73 -6.24 -0.33 10.67
CA ASN A 73 -5.72 0.82 11.40
C ASN A 73 -6.83 1.66 12.04
N GLU A 74 -7.96 1.83 11.35
CA GLU A 74 -9.15 2.51 11.90
C GLU A 74 -9.73 1.75 13.10
N LEU A 75 -9.88 0.43 13.00
CA LEU A 75 -10.35 -0.40 14.10
C LEU A 75 -9.40 -0.32 15.31
N GLU A 76 -8.09 -0.39 15.08
CA GLU A 76 -7.08 -0.26 16.14
C GLU A 76 -7.18 1.12 16.84
N GLN A 77 -7.42 2.21 16.10
CA GLN A 77 -7.70 3.53 16.71
C GLN A 77 -8.93 3.52 17.59
N LYS A 78 -10.03 2.97 17.06
CA LYS A 78 -11.32 2.98 17.72
C LYS A 78 -11.28 2.21 19.02
N VAL A 79 -10.66 1.03 19.02
CA VAL A 79 -10.47 0.20 20.23
C VAL A 79 -9.71 1.00 21.30
N LEU A 80 -8.59 1.61 20.93
CA LEU A 80 -7.77 2.35 21.88
C LEU A 80 -8.44 3.61 22.41
N SER A 81 -9.12 4.36 21.55
CA SER A 81 -9.92 5.52 21.95
C SER A 81 -11.00 5.10 22.95
N ASN A 82 -11.75 4.04 22.64
CA ASN A 82 -12.79 3.52 23.53
C ASN A 82 -12.20 3.08 24.87
N VAL A 83 -11.07 2.39 24.89
CA VAL A 83 -10.41 1.99 26.14
C VAL A 83 -10.00 3.22 26.95
N LYS A 84 -9.35 4.21 26.32
CA LYS A 84 -8.86 5.42 27.02
C LYS A 84 -9.97 6.33 27.51
N THR A 85 -11.07 6.42 26.78
CA THR A 85 -12.16 7.38 27.06
C THR A 85 -13.30 6.77 27.85
N LEU A 86 -13.56 5.47 27.69
CA LEU A 86 -14.67 4.78 28.34
C LEU A 86 -14.21 3.88 29.49
N ILE A 87 -13.10 3.14 29.36
CA ILE A 87 -12.72 2.13 30.38
C ILE A 87 -11.78 2.72 31.43
N LEU A 88 -10.67 3.35 31.02
CA LEU A 88 -9.67 3.87 31.96
C LEU A 88 -10.25 4.81 33.02
N PRO A 89 -11.15 5.76 32.70
CA PRO A 89 -11.71 6.65 33.73
C PRO A 89 -12.47 5.89 34.82
N HIS A 90 -13.07 4.74 34.51
CA HIS A 90 -13.74 3.90 35.50
C HIS A 90 -12.75 3.11 36.35
N ILE A 91 -11.66 2.61 35.77
CA ILE A 91 -10.56 1.98 36.52
C ILE A 91 -9.97 2.97 37.52
N GLU A 92 -9.76 4.23 37.13
CA GLU A 92 -9.27 5.26 38.06
C GLU A 92 -10.26 5.56 39.18
N LYS A 93 -11.57 5.64 38.88
CA LYS A 93 -12.60 5.81 39.91
C LYS A 93 -12.62 4.65 40.89
N LEU A 94 -12.51 3.42 40.42
CA LEU A 94 -12.44 2.23 41.25
C LEU A 94 -11.20 2.25 42.15
N ARG A 95 -10.03 2.61 41.59
CA ARG A 95 -8.78 2.74 42.34
C ARG A 95 -8.89 3.71 43.52
N ASN A 96 -9.61 4.81 43.34
CA ASN A 96 -9.76 5.84 44.39
C ASN A 96 -10.69 5.43 45.54
N HIS A 97 -11.54 4.41 45.36
CA HIS A 97 -12.55 3.98 46.36
C HIS A 97 -12.33 2.55 46.87
N ALA A 98 -11.33 1.84 46.34
CA ALA A 98 -11.06 0.45 46.69
C ALA A 98 -10.27 0.33 47.99
N ASP A 99 -10.58 -0.72 48.75
CA ASP A 99 -9.79 -1.17 49.90
C ASP A 99 -8.51 -1.90 49.43
N MET A 100 -7.65 -2.32 50.37
CA MET A 100 -6.37 -2.98 50.03
C MET A 100 -6.53 -4.22 49.13
N LYS A 101 -7.59 -5.01 49.33
CA LYS A 101 -7.87 -6.19 48.49
C LYS A 101 -8.46 -5.78 47.14
N GLY A 102 -9.33 -4.77 47.08
CA GLY A 102 -9.84 -4.22 45.84
C GLY A 102 -8.74 -3.62 44.96
N LEU A 103 -7.75 -2.97 45.57
CA LEU A 103 -6.63 -2.37 44.84
C LEU A 103 -5.80 -3.41 44.06
N SER A 104 -5.60 -4.62 44.61
CA SER A 104 -4.86 -5.67 43.92
C SER A 104 -5.61 -6.16 42.67
N TYR A 105 -6.93 -6.33 42.74
CA TYR A 105 -7.76 -6.66 41.58
C TYR A 105 -7.76 -5.54 40.54
N VAL A 106 -7.86 -4.28 40.96
CA VAL A 106 -7.80 -3.12 40.05
C VAL A 106 -6.46 -3.08 39.31
N ASN A 107 -5.35 -3.33 40.00
CA ASN A 107 -4.02 -3.37 39.39
C ASN A 107 -3.89 -4.51 38.36
N VAL A 108 -4.41 -5.70 38.67
CA VAL A 108 -4.43 -6.84 37.73
C VAL A 108 -5.28 -6.51 36.51
N LEU A 109 -6.47 -5.91 36.69
CA LEU A 109 -7.33 -5.49 35.59
C LEU A 109 -6.65 -4.43 34.71
N GLU A 110 -6.01 -3.43 35.32
CA GLU A 110 -5.27 -2.39 34.60
C GLU A 110 -4.10 -2.98 33.82
N SER A 111 -3.37 -3.94 34.40
CA SER A 111 -2.27 -4.64 33.72
C SER A 111 -2.78 -5.46 32.54
N ASN A 112 -3.78 -6.32 32.75
CA ASN A 112 -4.35 -7.14 31.68
C ASN A 112 -4.90 -6.28 30.55
N LEU A 113 -5.55 -5.16 30.88
CA LEU A 113 -6.06 -4.23 29.88
C LEU A 113 -4.92 -3.58 29.10
N LYS A 114 -3.85 -3.13 29.79
CA LYS A 114 -2.63 -2.59 29.15
C LYS A 114 -1.98 -3.61 28.22
N ASP A 115 -1.92 -4.88 28.62
CA ASP A 115 -1.38 -5.96 27.81
C ASP A 115 -2.23 -6.21 26.56
N ILE A 116 -3.56 -6.23 26.70
CA ILE A 116 -4.51 -6.37 25.58
C ILE A 116 -4.37 -5.20 24.60
N ILE A 117 -4.17 -3.98 25.09
CA ILE A 117 -4.04 -2.81 24.22
C ILE A 117 -2.61 -2.55 23.72
N SER A 118 -1.62 -3.23 24.28
CA SER A 118 -0.21 -3.04 23.93
C SER A 118 0.10 -3.26 22.45
N PRO A 119 -0.47 -4.25 21.72
CA PRO A 119 -0.17 -4.45 20.31
C PRO A 119 -0.64 -3.29 19.45
N PHE A 120 -1.78 -2.69 19.82
CA PHE A 120 -2.32 -1.51 19.16
C PHE A 120 -1.50 -0.25 19.51
N ALA A 121 -0.93 -0.17 20.72
CA ALA A 121 -0.12 0.95 21.16
C ALA A 121 1.30 0.95 20.58
N GLN A 122 1.90 -0.22 20.33
CA GLN A 122 3.27 -0.36 19.80
C GLN A 122 3.39 0.19 18.37
N LYS A 123 2.43 -0.13 17.49
CA LYS A 123 2.37 0.44 16.13
C LYS A 123 1.99 1.92 16.10
N LEU A 124 1.35 2.38 17.17
CA LEU A 124 0.97 3.77 17.38
C LEU A 124 1.88 4.53 18.34
N SER A 125 3.06 3.99 18.68
CA SER A 125 4.06 4.60 19.58
C SER A 125 4.37 6.07 19.21
N VAL A 126 4.01 6.43 18.00
CA VAL A 126 4.17 7.74 17.39
C VAL A 126 2.88 8.54 17.37
N LYS A 127 1.75 7.90 17.07
CA LYS A 127 0.44 8.54 17.02
C LYS A 127 -0.13 8.86 18.41
N TYR A 128 0.41 8.26 19.47
CA TYR A 128 0.02 8.50 20.89
C TYR A 128 0.84 9.50 21.66
N LEU A 129 1.57 10.36 20.97
CA LEU A 129 1.68 11.71 21.51
C LEU A 129 0.26 12.24 21.64
N ASN A 130 -0.11 12.75 22.81
CA ASN A 130 -1.43 13.34 23.10
C ASN A 130 -1.65 14.62 22.26
N PHE A 131 -1.52 14.52 20.93
CA PHE A 131 -1.70 15.60 20.00
C PHE A 131 -3.19 15.81 19.77
N THR A 132 -3.57 17.07 19.75
CA THR A 132 -4.83 17.56 19.22
C THR A 132 -4.82 17.43 17.69
N ASN A 133 -6.00 17.41 17.07
CA ASN A 133 -6.12 17.35 15.61
C ASN A 133 -5.32 18.46 14.89
N ARG A 134 -5.19 19.65 15.48
CA ARG A 134 -4.37 20.74 14.91
C ARG A 134 -2.87 20.50 15.04
N GLU A 135 -2.41 19.88 16.13
CA GLU A 135 -1.01 19.52 16.28
C GLU A 135 -0.62 18.39 15.32
N VAL A 136 -1.51 17.43 15.05
CA VAL A 136 -1.29 16.38 14.03
C VAL A 136 -1.14 17.00 12.64
N GLN A 137 -2.05 17.91 12.27
CA GLN A 137 -1.97 18.59 10.96
C GLN A 137 -0.67 19.39 10.80
N ILE A 138 -0.26 20.13 11.84
CA ILE A 138 0.99 20.89 11.80
C ILE A 138 2.20 19.95 11.76
N ALA A 139 2.17 18.83 12.48
CA ALA A 139 3.24 17.82 12.42
C ALA A 139 3.39 17.21 11.02
N ASN A 140 2.28 16.91 10.33
CA ASN A 140 2.31 16.42 8.95
C ASN A 140 2.93 17.44 7.98
N LEU A 141 2.55 18.71 8.07
CA LEU A 141 3.13 19.76 7.22
C LEU A 141 4.61 20.01 7.53
N ILE A 142 5.05 19.83 8.79
CA ILE A 142 6.47 19.86 9.15
C ILE A 142 7.24 18.68 8.53
N LYS A 143 6.61 17.50 8.44
CA LYS A 143 7.18 16.31 7.78
C LYS A 143 7.34 16.54 6.28
N GLU A 144 6.39 17.22 5.64
CA GLU A 144 6.43 17.63 4.22
C GLU A 144 7.38 18.82 3.94
N GLU A 145 8.28 19.13 4.87
CA GLU A 145 9.29 20.19 4.75
C GLU A 145 8.75 21.62 4.62
N LYS A 146 7.47 21.85 4.95
CA LYS A 146 6.89 23.19 4.92
C LYS A 146 7.47 24.08 6.03
N THR A 147 7.82 25.30 5.65
CA THR A 147 8.27 26.36 6.56
C THR A 147 7.12 26.87 7.42
N THR A 148 7.43 27.53 8.54
CA THR A 148 6.40 28.16 9.40
C THR A 148 5.50 29.11 8.60
N LYS A 149 6.08 29.82 7.61
CA LYS A 149 5.37 30.74 6.70
C LYS A 149 4.37 30.02 5.80
N GLU A 150 4.79 28.93 5.18
CA GLU A 150 3.92 28.14 4.30
C GLU A 150 2.81 27.45 5.09
N ILE A 151 3.11 26.94 6.29
CA ILE A 151 2.10 26.34 7.17
C ILE A 151 1.06 27.38 7.58
N ALA A 152 1.52 28.58 7.95
CA ALA A 152 0.64 29.69 8.31
C ALA A 152 -0.31 30.08 7.16
N ALA A 153 0.23 30.19 5.95
CA ALA A 153 -0.54 30.48 4.75
C ALA A 153 -1.55 29.37 4.41
N LEU A 154 -1.14 28.09 4.46
CA LEU A 154 -1.99 26.93 4.14
C LEU A 154 -3.16 26.76 5.12
N LEU A 155 -2.93 27.05 6.40
CA LEU A 155 -3.93 26.88 7.45
C LEU A 155 -4.72 28.17 7.75
N ASN A 156 -4.42 29.27 7.05
CA ASN A 156 -5.00 30.59 7.28
C ASN A 156 -4.89 31.05 8.75
N VAL A 157 -3.68 30.92 9.31
CA VAL A 157 -3.35 31.31 10.69
C VAL A 157 -2.08 32.15 10.71
N SER A 158 -1.80 32.84 11.83
CA SER A 158 -0.55 33.58 11.98
C SER A 158 0.67 32.65 12.17
N GLU A 159 1.86 33.09 11.74
CA GLU A 159 3.12 32.38 12.00
C GLU A 159 3.35 32.13 13.50
N SER A 160 2.93 33.08 14.35
CA SER A 160 2.98 32.96 15.80
C SER A 160 2.15 31.78 16.32
N ALA A 161 0.95 31.56 15.78
CA ALA A 161 0.11 30.42 16.14
C ALA A 161 0.80 29.09 15.77
N VAL A 162 1.42 29.01 14.59
CA VAL A 162 2.20 27.83 14.17
C VAL A 162 3.37 27.56 15.12
N ASN A 163 4.05 28.61 15.59
CA ASN A 163 5.14 28.47 16.57
C ASN A 163 4.65 27.96 17.93
N VAL A 164 3.47 28.36 18.39
CA VAL A 164 2.84 27.82 19.62
C VAL A 164 2.57 26.32 19.47
N TYR A 165 1.97 25.88 18.36
CA TYR A 165 1.76 24.45 18.12
C TYR A 165 3.08 23.69 18.00
N ARG A 166 4.11 24.23 17.33
CA ARG A 166 5.47 23.64 17.29
C ARG A 166 6.10 23.51 18.67
N TYR A 167 5.80 24.41 19.60
CA TYR A 167 6.24 24.31 20.99
C TYR A 167 5.50 23.20 21.75
N HIS A 168 4.17 23.13 21.62
CA HIS A 168 3.39 22.05 22.23
C HIS A 168 3.80 20.68 21.71
N ILE A 169 4.04 20.60 20.40
CA ILE A 169 4.50 19.37 19.76
C ILE A 169 5.84 18.92 20.37
N ARG A 170 6.81 19.84 20.52
CA ARG A 170 8.08 19.56 21.20
C ARG A 170 7.90 19.11 22.64
N ARG A 171 7.03 19.77 23.43
CA ARG A 171 6.79 19.38 24.82
C ARG A 171 6.20 17.98 24.94
N LYS A 172 5.22 17.65 24.10
CA LYS A 172 4.58 16.33 24.08
C LYS A 172 5.59 15.25 23.67
N LEU A 173 6.53 15.60 22.80
CA LEU A 173 7.66 14.77 22.37
C LEU A 173 8.84 14.71 23.35
N ASN A 174 8.80 15.43 24.48
CA ASN A 174 9.94 15.59 25.40
C ASN A 174 11.22 16.10 24.72
N LEU A 175 11.09 16.94 23.68
CA LEU A 175 12.22 17.50 22.93
C LEU A 175 12.64 18.87 23.47
N THR A 176 13.96 19.09 23.57
CA THR A 176 14.52 20.41 23.90
C THR A 176 14.79 21.24 22.63
N LYS A 177 15.10 22.54 22.78
CA LYS A 177 15.42 23.45 21.64
C LYS A 177 16.57 22.96 20.75
N LYS A 178 17.48 22.13 21.29
CA LYS A 178 18.63 21.59 20.55
C LYS A 178 18.25 20.45 19.59
N HIS A 179 17.07 19.86 19.77
CA HIS A 179 16.62 18.74 18.96
C HIS A 179 15.96 19.22 17.68
N ASN A 180 16.29 18.55 16.57
CA ASN A 180 15.65 18.80 15.29
C ASN A 180 14.24 18.20 15.30
N LEU A 181 13.23 19.06 15.46
CA LEU A 181 11.83 18.67 15.48
C LEU A 181 11.40 17.90 14.21
N ARG A 182 11.95 18.26 13.04
CA ARG A 182 11.69 17.56 11.78
C ARG A 182 12.23 16.13 11.82
N ALA A 183 13.49 15.95 12.22
CA ALA A 183 14.10 14.63 12.28
C ALA A 183 13.32 13.72 13.24
N SER A 184 12.93 14.24 14.41
CA SER A 184 12.13 13.52 15.38
C SER A 184 10.75 13.14 14.83
N ILE A 185 10.04 14.06 14.16
CA ILE A 185 8.74 13.79 13.51
C ILE A 185 8.86 12.79 12.34
N SER A 186 9.99 12.77 11.64
CA SER A 186 10.23 11.84 10.52
C SER A 186 10.60 10.43 10.98
N THR A 187 11.27 10.26 12.12
CA THR A 187 11.51 8.95 12.75
C THR A 187 10.27 8.39 13.43
N LEU A 188 9.23 9.21 13.50
CA LEU A 188 8.01 8.89 14.19
C LEU A 188 7.05 8.17 13.22
N VAL A 189 6.78 8.68 12.02
CA VAL A 189 5.88 8.01 11.05
C VAL A 189 6.68 7.38 9.93
#